data_AF-A0A2V9RST8-F1
#
_entry.id   AF-A0A2V9RST8-F1
#
_cell.length_a   1.000
_cell.length_b   1.000
_cell.length_c   1.000
_cell.angle_alpha   90.00
_cell.angle_beta   90.00
_cell.angle_gamma   90.00
#
_symmetry.space_group_name_H-M   'P 1'
#
loop_
_entity.id
_entity.type
_entity.pdbx_description
1 polymer ?
#
loop_
_entity_poly.entity_id
_entity_poly.type
_entity_poly.pdbx_seq_one_letter_code
_entity_poly.pdbx_strand_id
1 'polypeptide(L)'
;MFLLLCGAGSGFAQEVTASITGTVSDPSGAAVGGATVTARSVERGIAYTATTNDSGLYRIAHLPVGSYELKVEKPGFATASYPAFVVTVNQVARVDVGMKVGQVSETVEVTGAAPVLETDVTQVDTVINAATNDNLPLAARNYVQLTLLAPGSVTTNPKGFRTGNNTADFSSGRPLINGNREQANNFLLDGMDNNQVSDNLLGYTPSPDAIQEFNLITSNAPAEFGNFQGGIVNATIKSGTNSFHGDVWEFFRNDVLNSNSWSNRIHQPDPLPKEKVRWNMFGATFGGPILKNKLFFFADYQGQRFNVPSSSSANTVFTDLERTGDFGALCSAGFDGSGNCLGSGQLYNPC
;
A
#
# COMPACT_ATOMS: atom_id res chain seq x y z
N MET A 1 -36.84 -13.79 -17.90
CA MET A 1 -35.60 -13.07 -17.60
C MET A 1 -34.46 -13.92 -18.12
N PHE A 2 -33.95 -13.60 -19.32
CA PHE A 2 -32.93 -14.40 -20.01
C PHE A 2 -31.55 -13.97 -19.50
N LEU A 3 -30.79 -14.92 -18.94
CA LEU A 3 -29.44 -14.70 -18.42
C LEU A 3 -28.48 -14.68 -19.61
N LEU A 4 -28.01 -13.50 -20.03
CA LEU A 4 -26.92 -13.38 -20.98
C LEU A 4 -25.59 -13.67 -20.25
N LEU A 5 -25.01 -14.86 -20.48
CA LEU A 5 -23.58 -15.09 -20.20
C LEU A 5 -22.78 -14.31 -21.25
N CYS A 6 -22.30 -13.12 -20.87
CA CYS A 6 -21.30 -12.41 -21.65
C CYS A 6 -19.96 -13.15 -21.47
N GLY A 7 -19.47 -13.78 -22.53
CA GLY A 7 -18.15 -14.40 -22.54
C GLY A 7 -17.08 -13.33 -22.26
N ALA A 8 -16.47 -13.39 -21.09
CA ALA A 8 -15.30 -12.61 -20.76
C ALA A 8 -14.15 -13.09 -21.68
N GLY A 9 -13.87 -12.32 -22.73
CA GLY A 9 -12.59 -12.46 -23.42
C GLY A 9 -11.49 -12.21 -22.38
N SER A 10 -10.55 -13.15 -22.26
CA SER A 10 -9.37 -12.96 -21.43
C SER A 10 -8.57 -11.77 -21.96
N GLY A 11 -8.81 -10.60 -21.40
CA GLY A 11 -7.89 -9.49 -21.54
C GLY A 11 -6.62 -9.87 -20.80
N PHE A 12 -5.46 -9.80 -21.46
CA PHE A 12 -4.20 -9.74 -20.74
C PHE A 12 -4.18 -8.40 -20.01
N ALA A 13 -4.59 -8.41 -18.74
CA ALA A 13 -4.41 -7.25 -17.88
C ALA A 13 -2.89 -7.01 -17.77
N GLN A 14 -2.47 -5.75 -17.91
CA GLN A 14 -1.10 -5.35 -17.60
C GLN A 14 -0.97 -5.34 -16.07
N GLU A 15 -0.50 -6.45 -15.53
CA GLU A 15 -0.12 -6.55 -14.13
C GLU A 15 1.25 -5.89 -13.96
N VAL A 16 1.34 -4.92 -13.05
CA VAL A 16 2.63 -4.34 -12.69
C VAL A 16 3.43 -5.40 -11.93
N THR A 17 4.45 -5.92 -12.59
CA THR A 17 5.17 -7.14 -12.24
C THR A 17 6.67 -6.88 -12.30
N ALA A 18 7.46 -7.80 -11.77
CA ALA A 18 8.90 -7.75 -11.86
C ALA A 18 9.42 -8.46 -13.12
N SER A 19 10.71 -8.30 -13.38
CA SER A 19 11.42 -9.03 -14.43
C SER A 19 12.80 -9.45 -13.97
N ILE A 20 13.31 -10.55 -14.55
CA ILE A 20 14.71 -10.96 -14.39
C ILE A 20 15.39 -10.79 -15.74
N THR A 21 16.58 -10.18 -15.75
CA THR A 21 17.42 -9.99 -16.94
C THR A 21 18.84 -10.44 -16.64
N GLY A 22 19.65 -10.64 -17.68
CA GLY A 22 21.07 -10.93 -17.51
C GLY A 22 21.74 -11.41 -18.78
N THR A 23 23.04 -11.67 -18.67
CA THR A 23 23.85 -12.29 -19.72
C THR A 23 24.29 -13.69 -19.30
N VAL A 24 24.39 -14.59 -20.27
CA VAL A 24 25.01 -15.91 -20.10
C VAL A 24 26.33 -15.92 -20.87
N SER A 25 27.42 -16.22 -20.18
CA SER A 25 28.78 -16.27 -20.74
C SER A 25 29.48 -17.60 -20.48
N ASP A 26 30.48 -17.91 -21.29
CA ASP A 26 31.35 -19.08 -21.10
C ASP A 26 32.58 -18.75 -20.22
N PRO A 27 33.46 -19.72 -19.88
CA PRO A 27 34.64 -19.45 -19.06
C PRO A 27 35.67 -18.50 -19.69
N SER A 28 35.60 -18.25 -21.00
CA SER A 28 36.42 -17.26 -21.70
C SER A 28 35.82 -15.85 -21.68
N GLY A 29 34.58 -15.72 -21.21
CA GLY A 29 33.81 -14.48 -21.21
C GLY A 29 33.00 -14.25 -22.49
N ALA A 30 32.96 -15.22 -23.41
CA ALA A 30 32.18 -15.10 -24.65
C ALA A 30 30.69 -15.34 -24.38
N ALA A 31 29.83 -14.68 -25.15
CA ALA A 31 28.38 -14.80 -25.03
C ALA A 31 27.89 -16.20 -25.45
N VAL A 32 26.96 -16.77 -24.66
CA VAL A 32 26.35 -18.08 -24.93
C VAL A 32 24.92 -17.89 -25.43
N GLY A 33 24.74 -18.00 -26.75
CA GLY A 33 23.44 -17.92 -27.40
C GLY A 33 22.64 -19.23 -27.38
N GLY A 34 21.31 -19.12 -27.27
CA GLY A 34 20.39 -20.26 -27.27
C GLY A 34 20.47 -21.14 -26.02
N ALA A 35 20.86 -20.60 -24.87
CA ALA A 35 20.76 -21.24 -23.56
C ALA A 35 19.34 -21.05 -23.00
N THR A 36 18.78 -22.08 -22.37
CA THR A 36 17.47 -22.01 -21.72
C THR A 36 17.66 -21.57 -20.28
N VAL A 37 17.04 -20.43 -19.94
CA VAL A 37 17.05 -19.85 -18.60
C VAL A 37 15.67 -20.06 -17.98
N THR A 38 15.61 -20.70 -16.82
CA THR A 38 14.38 -21.01 -16.09
C THR A 38 14.41 -20.36 -14.71
N ALA A 39 13.50 -19.43 -14.45
CA ALA A 39 13.24 -18.92 -13.12
C ALA A 39 12.04 -19.68 -12.52
N ARG A 40 12.22 -20.32 -11.37
CA ARG A 40 11.16 -21.07 -10.70
C ARG A 40 10.78 -20.41 -9.39
N SER A 41 9.49 -20.11 -9.22
CA SER A 41 8.96 -19.57 -7.98
C SER A 41 9.10 -20.63 -6.88
N VAL A 42 9.76 -20.27 -5.77
CA VAL A 42 9.96 -21.18 -4.63
C VAL A 42 8.62 -21.48 -3.95
N GLU A 43 7.74 -20.47 -3.84
CA GLU A 43 6.45 -20.57 -3.15
C GLU A 43 5.37 -21.26 -3.99
N ARG A 44 5.36 -21.01 -5.30
CA ARG A 44 4.31 -21.50 -6.23
C ARG A 44 4.77 -22.65 -7.11
N GLY A 45 6.07 -22.93 -7.19
CA GLY A 45 6.61 -23.98 -8.05
C GLY A 45 6.43 -23.76 -9.56
N ILE A 46 5.89 -22.60 -9.97
CA ILE A 46 5.72 -22.21 -11.37
C ILE A 46 7.08 -21.88 -11.97
N ALA A 47 7.36 -22.40 -13.16
CA ALA A 47 8.56 -22.13 -13.92
C ALA A 47 8.26 -21.11 -15.04
N TYR A 48 9.11 -20.11 -15.15
CA TYR A 48 9.13 -19.10 -16.20
C TYR A 48 10.41 -19.26 -17.00
N THR A 49 10.31 -19.39 -18.31
CA THR A 49 11.44 -19.73 -19.16
C THR A 49 11.71 -18.65 -20.21
N ALA A 50 12.97 -18.34 -20.46
CA ALA A 50 13.44 -17.55 -21.58
C ALA A 50 14.63 -18.23 -22.25
N THR A 51 14.93 -17.84 -23.49
CA THR A 51 16.10 -18.32 -24.23
C THR A 51 17.02 -17.15 -24.49
N THR A 52 18.34 -17.35 -24.33
CA THR A 52 19.32 -16.30 -24.62
C THR A 52 19.42 -16.02 -26.12
N ASN A 53 19.60 -14.75 -26.47
CA ASN A 53 19.88 -14.33 -27.85
C ASN A 53 21.36 -14.55 -28.22
N ASP A 54 21.77 -14.19 -29.44
CA ASP A 54 23.15 -14.37 -29.93
C ASP A 54 24.20 -13.61 -29.11
N SER A 55 23.80 -12.53 -28.43
CA SER A 55 24.65 -11.77 -27.50
C SER A 55 24.62 -12.35 -26.07
N GLY A 56 24.00 -13.51 -25.86
CA GLY A 56 23.89 -14.17 -24.56
C GLY A 56 22.88 -13.52 -23.60
N LEU A 57 22.16 -12.48 -24.04
CA LEU A 57 21.19 -11.77 -23.21
C LEU A 57 19.88 -12.55 -23.11
N TYR A 58 19.28 -12.57 -21.92
CA TYR A 58 17.93 -13.09 -21.70
C TYR A 58 17.07 -12.10 -20.90
N ARG A 59 15.75 -12.25 -21.01
CA ARG A 59 14.78 -11.51 -20.20
C ARG A 59 13.56 -12.38 -19.91
N ILE A 60 13.24 -12.55 -18.64
CA ILE A 60 12.00 -13.17 -18.15
C ILE A 60 11.14 -12.04 -17.58
N ALA A 61 10.04 -11.73 -18.26
CA ALA A 61 9.12 -10.65 -17.87
C ALA A 61 7.87 -11.23 -17.17
N HIS A 62 7.12 -10.36 -16.50
CA HIS A 62 5.84 -10.68 -15.85
C HIS A 62 5.97 -11.70 -14.71
N LEU A 63 6.96 -11.48 -13.85
CA LEU A 63 7.17 -12.29 -12.66
C LEU A 63 6.38 -11.67 -11.49
N PRO A 64 5.47 -12.43 -10.85
CA PRO A 64 4.91 -12.04 -9.57
C PRO A 64 6.02 -11.81 -8.54
N VAL A 65 5.78 -10.93 -7.59
CA VAL A 65 6.67 -10.72 -6.45
C VAL A 65 6.88 -12.03 -5.69
N GLY A 66 8.13 -12.28 -5.26
CA GLY A 66 8.46 -13.42 -4.42
C GLY A 66 9.88 -13.93 -4.59
N SER A 67 10.15 -15.11 -4.01
CA SER A 67 11.46 -15.76 -4.13
C SER A 67 11.54 -16.69 -5.33
N TYR A 68 12.65 -16.60 -6.08
CA TYR A 68 12.91 -17.39 -7.29
C TYR A 68 14.27 -18.07 -7.24
N GLU A 69 14.31 -19.33 -7.69
CA GLU A 69 15.56 -20.04 -8.06
C GLU A 69 15.79 -19.91 -9.58
N LEU A 70 17.04 -19.77 -10.01
CA LEU A 70 17.39 -19.62 -11.42
C LEU A 70 18.25 -20.79 -11.90
N LYS A 71 17.85 -21.41 -13.00
CA LYS A 71 18.57 -22.53 -13.63
C LYS A 71 18.88 -22.19 -15.09
N VAL A 72 20.11 -22.43 -15.54
CA VAL A 72 20.53 -22.22 -16.93
C VAL A 72 21.08 -23.51 -17.52
N GLU A 73 20.56 -23.86 -18.69
CA GLU A 73 20.89 -25.11 -19.40
C GLU A 73 21.28 -24.83 -20.85
N LYS A 74 22.41 -25.42 -21.29
CA LYS A 74 22.87 -25.38 -22.68
C LYS A 74 23.66 -26.66 -22.98
N PRO A 75 23.36 -27.40 -24.07
CA PRO A 75 24.19 -28.53 -24.48
C PRO A 75 25.66 -28.13 -24.69
N GLY A 76 26.58 -28.91 -24.14
CA GLY A 76 28.02 -28.61 -24.12
C GLY A 76 28.52 -27.86 -22.89
N PHE A 77 27.60 -27.49 -21.98
CA PHE A 77 27.91 -26.86 -20.70
C PHE A 77 27.27 -27.62 -19.53
N ALA A 78 27.87 -27.51 -18.36
CA ALA A 78 27.27 -27.94 -17.10
C ALA A 78 26.09 -27.03 -16.73
N THR A 79 25.04 -27.60 -16.15
CA THR A 79 23.88 -26.85 -15.67
C THR A 79 24.32 -25.89 -14.55
N ALA A 80 23.98 -24.61 -14.68
CA ALA A 80 24.20 -23.63 -13.64
C ALA A 80 22.92 -23.44 -12.81
N SER A 81 23.02 -23.56 -11.49
CA SER A 81 21.90 -23.37 -10.56
C SER A 81 22.25 -22.30 -9.54
N TYR A 82 21.42 -21.28 -9.43
CA TYR A 82 21.54 -20.21 -8.44
C TYR A 82 20.54 -20.42 -7.30
N PRO A 83 20.95 -20.13 -6.06
CA PRO A 83 20.08 -20.22 -4.90
C PRO A 83 18.93 -19.22 -5.01
N ALA A 84 17.91 -19.42 -4.17
CA ALA A 84 16.76 -18.54 -4.14
C ALA A 84 17.16 -17.09 -3.82
N PHE A 85 16.63 -16.14 -4.59
CA PHE A 85 16.73 -14.70 -4.33
C PHE A 85 15.34 -14.06 -4.41
N VAL A 86 15.17 -12.93 -3.72
CA VAL A 86 13.91 -12.19 -3.70
C VAL A 86 13.85 -11.25 -4.89
N VAL A 87 12.71 -11.24 -5.56
CA VAL A 87 12.35 -10.29 -6.61
C VAL A 87 11.20 -9.43 -6.10
N THR A 88 11.38 -8.11 -6.10
CA THR A 88 10.40 -7.11 -5.65
C THR A 88 9.68 -6.44 -6.82
N VAL A 89 8.62 -5.71 -6.51
CA VAL A 89 7.72 -5.04 -7.45
C VAL A 89 8.48 -3.94 -8.17
N ASN A 90 8.22 -3.81 -9.47
CA ASN A 90 8.92 -2.90 -10.37
C ASN A 90 10.43 -3.15 -10.50
N GLN A 91 10.95 -4.27 -9.99
CA GLN A 91 12.36 -4.62 -10.10
C GLN A 91 12.66 -5.29 -11.45
N VAL A 92 13.74 -4.85 -12.08
CA VAL A 92 14.48 -5.54 -13.13
C VAL A 92 15.71 -6.20 -12.51
N ALA A 93 15.49 -7.35 -11.87
CA ALA A 93 16.54 -8.12 -11.20
C ALA A 93 17.59 -8.61 -12.21
N ARG A 94 18.81 -8.09 -12.13
CA ARG A 94 19.92 -8.54 -13.00
C ARG A 94 20.69 -9.71 -12.40
N VAL A 95 20.78 -10.82 -13.14
CA VAL A 95 21.53 -12.01 -12.75
C VAL A 95 22.38 -12.48 -13.94
N ASP A 96 23.66 -12.10 -13.94
CA ASP A 96 24.59 -12.56 -14.97
C ASP A 96 25.16 -13.95 -14.60
N VAL A 97 25.20 -14.86 -15.58
CA VAL A 97 25.50 -16.29 -15.40
C VAL A 97 26.74 -16.70 -16.18
N GLY A 98 27.78 -17.13 -15.47
CA GLY A 98 28.96 -17.78 -16.06
C GLY A 98 28.81 -19.30 -16.10
N MET A 99 28.66 -19.87 -17.29
CA MET A 99 28.58 -21.31 -17.48
C MET A 99 29.97 -21.97 -17.46
N LYS A 100 30.05 -23.20 -16.95
CA LYS A 100 31.25 -24.04 -17.04
C LYS A 100 31.09 -25.06 -18.16
N VAL A 101 32.15 -25.32 -18.91
CA VAL A 101 32.16 -26.39 -19.93
C VAL A 101 32.00 -27.74 -19.21
N GLY A 102 31.09 -28.57 -19.69
CA GLY A 102 30.71 -29.83 -19.03
C GLY A 102 29.50 -30.48 -19.70
N GLN A 103 28.96 -31.52 -19.09
CA GLN A 103 27.69 -32.12 -19.54
C GLN A 103 26.51 -31.52 -18.77
N VAL A 104 25.34 -31.41 -19.42
CA VAL A 104 24.11 -30.87 -18.79
C VAL A 104 23.70 -31.67 -17.54
N SER A 105 24.09 -32.94 -17.44
CA SER A 105 23.88 -33.79 -16.26
C SER A 105 24.69 -33.34 -15.02
N GLU A 106 25.78 -32.61 -15.21
CA GLU A 106 26.55 -32.02 -14.12
C GLU A 106 25.90 -30.70 -13.69
N THR A 107 25.62 -30.55 -12.40
CA THR A 107 25.04 -29.33 -11.83
C THR A 107 26.10 -28.60 -11.01
N VAL A 108 26.29 -27.32 -11.31
CA VAL A 108 27.13 -26.41 -10.55
C VAL A 108 26.22 -25.50 -9.74
N GLU A 109 26.25 -25.67 -8.41
CA GLU A 109 25.55 -24.80 -7.48
C GLU A 109 26.40 -23.57 -7.17
N VAL A 110 25.85 -22.38 -7.38
CA VAL A 110 26.54 -21.10 -7.11
C VAL A 110 26.30 -20.70 -5.65
N THR A 111 27.20 -21.12 -4.76
CA THR A 111 27.15 -20.71 -3.34
C THR A 111 27.75 -19.31 -3.15
N GLY A 112 27.00 -18.37 -2.58
CA GLY A 112 27.48 -17.02 -2.24
C GLY A 112 27.34 -15.97 -3.35
N ALA A 113 26.29 -16.06 -4.17
CA ALA A 113 25.97 -15.03 -5.15
C ALA A 113 25.85 -13.65 -4.49
N ALA A 114 26.39 -12.61 -5.14
CA ALA A 114 26.23 -11.23 -4.70
C ALA A 114 24.74 -10.86 -4.61
N PRO A 115 24.35 -9.92 -3.74
CA PRO A 115 22.97 -9.45 -3.67
C PRO A 115 22.48 -9.03 -5.07
N VAL A 116 21.25 -9.39 -5.42
CA VAL A 116 20.65 -8.97 -6.68
C VAL A 116 20.52 -7.46 -6.65
N LEU A 117 21.31 -6.79 -7.50
CA LEU A 117 21.30 -5.35 -7.64
C LEU A 117 20.34 -4.96 -8.76
N GLU A 118 19.65 -3.86 -8.54
CA GLU A 118 18.90 -3.16 -9.57
C GLU A 118 19.84 -2.15 -10.24
N THR A 119 20.34 -2.47 -11.43
CA THR A 119 21.26 -1.60 -12.19
C THR A 119 20.68 -1.12 -13.51
N ASP A 120 19.50 -1.61 -13.89
CA ASP A 120 18.91 -1.39 -15.20
C ASP A 120 17.85 -0.27 -15.19
N VAL A 121 17.44 0.22 -14.00
CA VAL A 121 16.57 1.40 -13.85
C VAL A 121 17.26 2.54 -13.11
N THR A 122 16.86 3.76 -13.43
CA THR A 122 17.36 5.01 -12.81
C THR A 122 16.41 5.58 -11.75
N GLN A 123 15.33 4.85 -11.45
CA GLN A 123 14.29 5.29 -10.52
C GLN A 123 14.83 5.40 -9.10
N VAL A 124 14.34 6.41 -8.36
CA VAL A 124 14.64 6.57 -6.94
C VAL A 124 13.40 6.17 -6.17
N ASP A 125 13.47 5.04 -5.50
CA ASP A 125 12.31 4.42 -4.87
C ASP A 125 12.58 3.91 -3.45
N THR A 126 11.52 3.47 -2.79
CA THR A 126 11.59 2.86 -1.46
C THR A 126 10.54 1.77 -1.40
N VAL A 127 11.01 0.53 -1.30
CA VAL A 127 10.16 -0.65 -1.17
C VAL A 127 9.92 -0.96 0.31
N ILE A 128 8.65 -1.10 0.68
CA ILE A 128 8.22 -1.53 2.01
C ILE A 128 7.58 -2.92 1.87
N ASN A 129 8.21 -3.92 2.49
CA ASN A 129 7.76 -5.30 2.42
C ASN A 129 6.62 -5.60 3.41
N ALA A 130 5.93 -6.74 3.22
CA ALA A 130 4.89 -7.23 4.11
C ALA A 130 5.29 -7.23 5.59
N ALA A 131 6.50 -7.70 5.92
CA ALA A 131 6.95 -7.76 7.31
C ALA A 131 7.01 -6.38 7.98
N THR A 132 7.46 -5.36 7.26
CA THR A 132 7.50 -3.98 7.75
C THR A 132 6.08 -3.43 7.90
N ASN A 133 5.21 -3.75 6.93
CA ASN A 133 3.82 -3.34 6.94
C ASN A 133 3.03 -3.91 8.12
N ASP A 134 3.29 -5.18 8.46
CA ASP A 134 2.59 -5.91 9.52
C ASP A 134 3.11 -5.53 10.92
N ASN A 135 4.42 -5.32 11.05
CA ASN A 135 5.07 -5.13 12.35
C ASN A 135 5.15 -3.66 12.80
N LEU A 136 5.06 -2.69 11.88
CA LEU A 136 5.11 -1.29 12.28
C LEU A 136 3.79 -0.83 12.92
N PRO A 137 3.85 -0.08 14.03
CA PRO A 137 2.65 0.34 14.75
C PRO A 137 1.89 1.42 13.98
N LEU A 138 0.95 0.98 13.13
CA LEU A 138 0.04 1.84 12.39
C LEU A 138 -1.23 2.08 13.19
N ALA A 139 -1.37 3.31 13.72
CA ALA A 139 -2.49 3.65 14.60
C ALA A 139 -3.87 3.44 13.95
N ALA A 140 -3.98 3.59 12.62
CA ALA A 140 -5.21 3.37 11.87
C ALA A 140 -5.09 2.26 10.82
N ARG A 141 -4.01 1.47 10.86
CA ARG A 141 -3.68 0.47 9.82
C ARG A 141 -3.73 1.04 8.39
N ASN A 142 -3.37 2.31 8.24
CA ASN A 142 -3.22 2.96 6.95
C ASN A 142 -1.77 2.79 6.47
N TYR A 143 -1.56 1.92 5.48
CA TYR A 143 -0.23 1.64 4.94
C TYR A 143 0.42 2.87 4.30
N VAL A 144 -0.37 3.85 3.81
CA VAL A 144 0.17 5.09 3.22
C VAL A 144 1.01 5.86 4.24
N GLN A 145 0.77 5.70 5.55
CA GLN A 145 1.61 6.31 6.58
C GLN A 145 3.09 5.87 6.46
N LEU A 146 3.34 4.66 5.96
CA LEU A 146 4.69 4.11 5.82
C LEU A 146 5.49 4.79 4.70
N THR A 147 4.84 5.50 3.78
CA THR A 147 5.54 6.31 2.78
C THR A 147 6.38 7.41 3.44
N LEU A 148 6.04 7.83 4.66
CA LEU A 148 6.78 8.85 5.43
C LEU A 148 8.15 8.33 5.92
N LEU A 149 8.45 7.04 5.77
CA LEU A 149 9.78 6.48 6.02
C LEU A 149 10.76 6.73 4.87
N ALA A 150 10.24 7.04 3.68
CA ALA A 150 11.05 7.34 2.52
C ALA A 150 11.61 8.78 2.57
N PRO A 151 12.85 9.01 2.13
CA PRO A 151 13.39 10.35 1.97
C PRO A 151 12.52 11.22 1.05
N GLY A 152 12.39 12.50 1.38
CA GLY A 152 11.59 13.46 0.58
C GLY A 152 10.07 13.35 0.74
N SER A 153 9.59 12.40 1.55
CA SER A 153 8.17 12.22 1.88
C SER A 153 7.85 12.85 3.23
N VAL A 154 6.94 13.82 3.26
CA VAL A 154 6.54 14.54 4.48
C VAL A 154 5.03 14.71 4.55
N THR A 155 4.50 15.13 5.69
CA THR A 155 3.09 15.54 5.79
C THR A 155 2.95 16.74 6.72
N THR A 156 2.11 17.70 6.33
CA THR A 156 1.71 18.82 7.18
C THR A 156 0.47 18.50 8.02
N ASN A 157 -0.20 17.37 7.73
CA ASN A 157 -1.38 16.90 8.46
C ASN A 157 -1.17 15.45 8.97
N PRO A 158 -0.31 15.23 9.97
CA PRO A 158 -0.08 13.88 10.51
C PRO A 158 -1.31 13.27 11.19
N LYS A 159 -2.33 14.08 11.54
CA LYS A 159 -3.59 13.58 12.08
C LYS A 159 -4.39 12.79 11.03
N GLY A 160 -4.25 13.13 9.75
CA GLY A 160 -4.93 12.46 8.66
C GLY A 160 -4.57 10.98 8.50
N PHE A 161 -3.39 10.56 8.94
CA PHE A 161 -2.97 9.16 8.93
C PHE A 161 -3.47 8.34 10.12
N ARG A 162 -4.16 8.99 11.07
CA ARG A 162 -4.67 8.36 12.30
C ARG A 162 -6.18 8.14 12.24
N THR A 163 -6.83 8.49 11.14
CA THR A 163 -8.26 8.26 10.93
C THR A 163 -8.46 6.82 10.45
N GLY A 164 -9.49 6.12 10.94
CA GLY A 164 -9.83 4.79 10.43
C GLY A 164 -10.52 4.82 9.07
N ASN A 165 -10.86 6.00 8.56
CA ASN A 165 -11.49 6.19 7.27
C ASN A 165 -10.44 6.69 6.29
N ASN A 166 -9.80 5.75 5.59
CA ASN A 166 -8.67 6.02 4.71
C ASN A 166 -9.09 6.44 3.29
N THR A 167 -10.39 6.38 2.97
CA THR A 167 -10.90 6.63 1.62
C THR A 167 -11.90 7.78 1.56
N ALA A 168 -12.75 8.04 2.56
CA ALA A 168 -13.89 8.95 2.40
C ALA A 168 -13.78 10.32 3.10
N ASP A 169 -12.60 10.70 3.61
CA ASP A 169 -12.42 11.98 4.31
C ASP A 169 -11.36 12.85 3.59
N PHE A 170 -11.68 14.11 3.30
CA PHE A 170 -10.71 15.09 2.77
C PHE A 170 -9.52 15.32 3.71
N SER A 171 -9.66 14.95 4.98
CA SER A 171 -8.58 14.97 5.96
C SER A 171 -7.74 13.70 5.96
N SER A 172 -8.02 12.70 5.10
CA SER A 172 -7.22 11.46 4.99
C SER A 172 -5.78 11.81 4.63
N GLY A 173 -4.84 11.24 5.38
CA GLY A 173 -3.42 11.55 5.25
C GLY A 173 -2.87 11.09 3.91
N ARG A 174 -2.23 12.02 3.20
CA ARG A 174 -1.41 11.75 2.02
C ARG A 174 -0.05 12.43 2.20
N PRO A 175 1.03 11.84 1.66
CA PRO A 175 2.34 12.45 1.74
C PRO A 175 2.47 13.60 0.74
N LEU A 176 3.24 14.62 1.08
CA LEU A 176 3.85 15.54 0.13
C LEU A 176 5.20 14.96 -0.25
N ILE A 177 5.40 14.66 -1.53
CA ILE A 177 6.63 14.03 -2.02
C ILE A 177 7.44 15.05 -2.79
N ASN A 178 8.69 15.25 -2.38
CA ASN A 178 9.66 16.15 -3.01
C ASN A 178 9.11 17.59 -3.20
N GLY A 179 8.31 18.08 -2.25
CA GLY A 179 7.75 19.43 -2.25
C GLY A 179 6.49 19.60 -3.11
N ASN A 180 5.98 18.54 -3.75
CA ASN A 180 4.73 18.59 -4.50
C ASN A 180 3.50 18.52 -3.59
N ARG A 181 2.36 18.90 -4.17
CA ARG A 181 1.05 18.75 -3.53
C ARG A 181 0.70 17.28 -3.33
N GLU A 182 0.01 16.96 -2.26
CA GLU A 182 -0.44 15.60 -1.95
C GLU A 182 -1.39 15.00 -3.01
N GLN A 183 -2.13 15.85 -3.74
CA GLN A 183 -2.99 15.47 -4.86
C GLN A 183 -2.20 15.12 -6.13
N ALA A 184 -0.91 15.43 -6.18
CA ALA A 184 -0.07 15.17 -7.34
C ALA A 184 0.67 13.82 -7.26
N ASN A 185 0.32 12.99 -6.27
CA ASN A 185 0.79 11.62 -6.20
C ASN A 185 -0.13 10.70 -7.00
N ASN A 186 0.40 9.59 -7.50
CA ASN A 186 -0.40 8.55 -8.13
C ASN A 186 -0.44 7.31 -7.24
N PHE A 187 -1.63 6.86 -6.85
CA PHE A 187 -1.82 5.60 -6.12
C PHE A 187 -2.22 4.48 -7.08
N LEU A 188 -1.47 3.39 -7.06
CA LEU A 188 -1.74 2.19 -7.83
C LEU A 188 -1.97 1.00 -6.91
N LEU A 189 -2.86 0.10 -7.31
CA LEU A 189 -3.10 -1.18 -6.67
C LEU A 189 -3.08 -2.29 -7.72
N ASP A 190 -2.15 -3.23 -7.58
CA ASP A 190 -1.87 -4.27 -8.57
C ASP A 190 -1.68 -3.70 -10.00
N GLY A 191 -1.11 -2.49 -10.08
CA GLY A 191 -0.89 -1.77 -11.33
C GLY A 191 -2.08 -0.96 -11.87
N MET A 192 -3.25 -1.05 -11.25
CA MET A 192 -4.44 -0.29 -11.63
C MET A 192 -4.52 1.03 -10.87
N ASP A 193 -5.06 2.06 -11.51
CA ASP A 193 -5.33 3.35 -10.86
C ASP A 193 -6.27 3.16 -9.65
N ASN A 194 -5.82 3.65 -8.49
CA ASN A 194 -6.53 3.56 -7.23
C ASN A 194 -6.77 4.97 -6.64
N ASN A 195 -6.95 5.97 -7.51
CA ASN A 195 -7.21 7.36 -7.15
C ASN A 195 -8.71 7.68 -7.26
N GLN A 196 -9.20 8.55 -6.38
CA GLN A 196 -10.52 9.14 -6.52
C GLN A 196 -10.50 10.31 -7.50
N VAL A 197 -11.53 10.39 -8.35
CA VAL A 197 -11.60 11.35 -9.46
C VAL A 197 -11.64 12.82 -9.02
N SER A 198 -12.18 13.15 -7.85
CA SER A 198 -12.42 14.54 -7.43
C SER A 198 -11.23 15.22 -6.76
N ASP A 199 -10.66 14.58 -5.72
CA ASP A 199 -9.57 15.15 -4.93
C ASP A 199 -8.30 14.29 -4.97
N ASN A 200 -8.25 13.21 -5.77
CA ASN A 200 -7.10 12.30 -5.84
C ASN A 200 -6.77 11.66 -4.47
N LEU A 201 -7.82 11.36 -3.70
CA LEU A 201 -7.74 10.53 -2.49
C LEU A 201 -7.52 9.07 -2.87
N LEU A 202 -7.11 8.25 -1.91
CA LEU A 202 -7.02 6.81 -2.12
C LEU A 202 -8.43 6.22 -2.29
N GLY A 203 -8.67 5.48 -3.37
CA GLY A 203 -9.96 4.88 -3.71
C GLY A 203 -10.31 3.68 -2.83
N TYR A 204 -9.33 2.79 -2.65
CA TYR A 204 -9.41 1.62 -1.80
C TYR A 204 -8.13 1.46 -0.98
N THR A 205 -8.27 1.11 0.30
CA THR A 205 -7.13 0.85 1.19
C THR A 205 -7.19 -0.60 1.63
N PRO A 206 -6.34 -1.47 1.07
CA PRO A 206 -6.22 -2.84 1.54
C PRO A 206 -5.80 -2.89 3.02
N SER A 207 -6.14 -3.98 3.70
CA SER A 207 -5.56 -4.26 5.01
C SER A 207 -4.04 -4.43 4.88
N PRO A 208 -3.24 -4.02 5.88
CA PRO A 208 -1.80 -4.24 5.83
C PRO A 208 -1.45 -5.72 5.62
N ASP A 209 -2.22 -6.63 6.22
CA ASP A 209 -2.00 -8.07 6.15
C ASP A 209 -2.27 -8.63 4.74
N ALA A 210 -3.04 -7.92 3.90
CA ALA A 210 -3.27 -8.28 2.50
C ALA A 210 -2.18 -7.77 1.55
N ILE A 211 -1.34 -6.82 1.96
CA ILE A 211 -0.31 -6.22 1.10
C ILE A 211 0.94 -7.09 1.13
N GLN A 212 1.38 -7.55 -0.04
CA GLN A 212 2.65 -8.26 -0.20
C GLN A 212 3.82 -7.28 -0.03
N GLU A 213 3.70 -6.12 -0.67
CA GLU A 213 4.62 -5.00 -0.59
C GLU A 213 4.01 -3.78 -1.27
N PHE A 214 4.58 -2.62 -1.01
CA PHE A 214 4.36 -1.47 -1.86
C PHE A 214 5.68 -0.75 -2.13
N ASN A 215 5.76 -0.12 -3.29
CA ASN A 215 6.88 0.68 -3.72
C ASN A 215 6.47 2.14 -3.86
N LEU A 216 7.21 3.02 -3.18
CA LEU A 216 7.12 4.46 -3.38
C LEU A 216 8.24 4.90 -4.34
N ILE A 217 7.87 5.25 -5.57
CA ILE A 217 8.78 5.88 -6.53
C ILE A 217 8.68 7.39 -6.38
N THR A 218 9.80 8.05 -6.08
CA THR A 218 9.85 9.50 -5.80
C THR A 218 10.46 10.32 -6.93
N SER A 219 11.23 9.69 -7.82
CA SER A 219 11.89 10.35 -8.95
C SER A 219 12.28 9.37 -10.04
N ASN A 220 12.51 9.89 -11.26
CA ASN A 220 12.95 9.12 -12.44
C ASN A 220 12.10 7.87 -12.72
N ALA A 221 10.78 7.95 -12.49
CA ALA A 221 9.90 6.83 -12.81
C ALA A 221 9.92 6.54 -14.31
N PRO A 222 9.90 5.26 -14.74
CA PRO A 222 9.82 4.90 -16.15
C PRO A 222 8.50 5.35 -16.80
N ALA A 223 8.51 5.44 -18.13
CA ALA A 223 7.39 5.99 -18.92
C ALA A 223 6.08 5.18 -18.85
N GLU A 224 6.11 3.97 -18.29
CA GLU A 224 4.92 3.18 -17.97
C GLU A 224 4.09 3.79 -16.82
N PHE A 225 4.71 4.63 -15.98
CA PHE A 225 4.00 5.39 -14.97
C PHE A 225 3.68 6.80 -15.47
N GLY A 226 2.46 7.24 -15.21
CA GLY A 226 1.97 8.58 -15.53
C GLY A 226 1.11 9.15 -14.42
N ASN A 227 0.46 10.29 -14.68
CA ASN A 227 -0.47 10.94 -13.77
C ASN A 227 0.11 11.30 -12.38
N PHE A 228 1.41 11.65 -12.33
CA PHE A 228 2.06 12.09 -11.10
C PHE A 228 2.96 13.31 -11.36
N GLN A 229 3.13 14.14 -10.33
CA GLN A 229 4.21 15.13 -10.25
C GLN A 229 5.00 14.98 -8.94
N GLY A 230 4.37 14.42 -7.89
CA GLY A 230 5.00 14.08 -6.62
C GLY A 230 5.68 12.72 -6.66
N GLY A 231 5.00 11.68 -6.22
CA GLY A 231 5.48 10.31 -6.36
C GLY A 231 4.38 9.31 -6.70
N ILE A 232 4.79 8.08 -6.95
CA ILE A 232 3.91 6.96 -7.26
C ILE A 232 3.97 5.99 -6.10
N VAL A 233 2.81 5.62 -5.55
CA VAL A 233 2.67 4.61 -4.51
C VAL A 233 1.99 3.40 -5.14
N ASN A 234 2.77 2.37 -5.47
CA ASN A 234 2.27 1.15 -6.09
C ASN A 234 2.22 0.02 -5.06
N ALA A 235 1.03 -0.42 -4.69
CA ALA A 235 0.83 -1.53 -3.75
C ALA A 235 0.43 -2.81 -4.51
N THR A 236 0.94 -3.95 -4.03
CA THR A 236 0.61 -5.27 -4.57
C THR A 236 0.00 -6.16 -3.49
N ILE A 237 -1.10 -6.85 -3.81
CA ILE A 237 -1.79 -7.76 -2.90
C ILE A 237 -1.10 -9.13 -2.88
N LYS A 238 -1.09 -9.78 -1.71
CA LYS A 238 -0.62 -11.16 -1.56
C LYS A 238 -1.44 -12.09 -2.45
N SER A 239 -0.79 -13.13 -2.99
CA SER A 239 -1.46 -14.19 -3.73
C SER A 239 -1.14 -15.54 -3.11
N GLY A 240 -2.00 -16.54 -3.37
CA GLY A 240 -1.85 -17.86 -2.77
C GLY A 240 -0.55 -18.57 -3.16
N THR A 241 -0.12 -19.49 -2.31
CA THR A 241 1.11 -20.29 -2.47
C THR A 241 0.78 -21.78 -2.45
N ASN A 242 1.78 -22.67 -2.59
CA ASN A 242 1.57 -24.12 -2.45
C ASN A 242 1.29 -24.60 -1.02
N SER A 243 1.35 -23.69 -0.05
CA SER A 243 1.08 -23.95 1.35
C SER A 243 -0.12 -23.13 1.79
N PHE A 244 -0.95 -23.69 2.67
CA PHE A 244 -1.98 -22.90 3.33
C PHE A 244 -1.35 -21.99 4.37
N HIS A 245 -1.68 -20.71 4.34
CA HIS A 245 -1.29 -19.74 5.34
C HIS A 245 -2.37 -18.67 5.47
N GLY A 246 -2.36 -18.00 6.61
CA GLY A 246 -3.33 -16.95 6.92
C GLY A 246 -3.13 -16.49 8.34
N ASP A 247 -3.83 -15.42 8.68
CA ASP A 247 -3.76 -14.79 9.99
C ASP A 247 -5.13 -14.21 10.34
N VAL A 248 -5.36 -14.01 11.63
CA VAL A 248 -6.59 -13.45 12.19
C VAL A 248 -6.20 -12.42 13.22
N TRP A 249 -6.84 -11.25 13.19
CA TRP A 249 -6.51 -10.14 14.07
C TRP A 249 -7.74 -9.41 14.61
N GLU A 250 -7.54 -8.70 15.72
CA GLU A 250 -8.43 -7.69 16.28
C GLU A 250 -7.58 -6.58 16.91
N PHE A 251 -7.87 -5.34 16.53
CA PHE A 251 -7.27 -4.14 17.09
C PHE A 251 -8.33 -3.35 17.86
N PHE A 252 -8.27 -3.49 19.17
CA PHE A 252 -9.16 -2.82 20.10
C PHE A 252 -8.61 -1.45 20.52
N ARG A 253 -9.39 -0.39 20.30
CA ARG A 253 -9.12 0.94 20.82
C ARG A 253 -10.34 1.50 21.54
N ASN A 254 -10.10 1.96 22.77
CA ASN A 254 -11.17 2.35 23.68
C ASN A 254 -10.73 3.55 24.53
N ASP A 255 -11.61 4.53 24.75
CA ASP A 255 -11.27 5.70 25.57
C ASP A 255 -10.83 5.33 26.98
N VAL A 256 -11.27 4.20 27.56
CA VAL A 256 -10.82 3.78 28.90
C VAL A 256 -9.30 3.54 28.96
N LEU A 257 -8.68 3.19 27.83
CA LEU A 257 -7.24 2.97 27.69
C LEU A 257 -6.49 4.26 27.29
N ASN A 258 -7.21 5.30 26.88
CA ASN A 258 -6.63 6.56 26.42
C ASN A 258 -6.54 7.60 27.56
N SER A 259 -5.47 8.40 27.54
CA SER A 259 -5.38 9.63 28.35
C SER A 259 -6.30 10.73 27.79
N ASN A 260 -6.74 11.66 28.64
CA ASN A 260 -7.40 12.89 28.16
C ASN A 260 -6.39 13.77 27.42
N SER A 261 -6.84 14.58 26.46
CA SER A 261 -5.97 15.48 25.70
C SER A 261 -5.45 16.62 26.59
N TRP A 262 -4.28 17.15 26.26
CA TRP A 262 -3.72 18.32 26.94
C TRP A 262 -4.63 19.55 26.75
N SER A 263 -5.18 19.74 25.55
CA SER A 263 -6.10 20.84 25.23
C SER A 263 -7.35 20.82 26.11
N ASN A 264 -7.90 19.64 26.41
CA ASN A 264 -9.04 19.53 27.31
C ASN A 264 -8.71 19.95 28.74
N ARG A 265 -7.44 19.78 29.17
CA ARG A 265 -6.98 20.09 30.53
C ARG A 265 -6.63 21.56 30.76
N ILE A 266 -6.41 22.35 29.70
CA ILE A 266 -6.10 23.78 29.84
C ILE A 266 -7.35 24.65 30.02
N HIS A 267 -8.55 24.10 29.77
CA HIS A 267 -9.80 24.78 30.12
C HIS A 267 -9.91 24.81 31.65
N GLN A 268 -9.79 26.02 32.22
CA GLN A 268 -9.90 26.26 33.65
C GLN A 268 -11.06 27.23 33.93
N PRO A 269 -11.76 27.09 35.07
CA PRO A 269 -11.49 26.15 36.17
C PRO A 269 -11.93 24.70 35.89
N ASP A 270 -12.73 24.46 34.85
CA ASP A 270 -13.34 23.16 34.54
C ASP A 270 -12.75 22.52 33.27
N PRO A 271 -11.90 21.48 33.39
CA PRO A 271 -11.38 20.74 32.24
C PRO A 271 -12.49 20.07 31.44
N LEU A 272 -12.35 20.06 30.11
CA LEU A 272 -13.27 19.33 29.24
C LEU A 272 -13.15 17.81 29.44
N PRO A 273 -14.26 17.06 29.33
CA PRO A 273 -14.25 15.62 29.46
C PRO A 273 -13.43 14.96 28.33
N LYS A 274 -12.89 13.78 28.62
CA LYS A 274 -12.20 12.95 27.63
C LYS A 274 -13.16 12.54 26.52
N GLU A 275 -12.70 12.66 25.28
CA GLU A 275 -13.44 12.20 24.11
C GLU A 275 -13.69 10.69 24.19
N LYS A 276 -14.94 10.29 23.93
CA LYS A 276 -15.29 8.87 23.87
C LYS A 276 -14.81 8.29 22.54
N VAL A 277 -14.17 7.13 22.59
CA VAL A 277 -13.69 6.41 21.40
C VAL A 277 -13.97 4.94 21.61
N ARG A 278 -14.71 4.34 20.69
CA ARG A 278 -14.93 2.89 20.62
C ARG A 278 -14.61 2.45 19.19
N TRP A 279 -13.47 1.83 19.00
CA TRP A 279 -12.98 1.42 17.69
C TRP A 279 -12.50 -0.02 17.76
N ASN A 280 -13.13 -0.89 16.97
CA ASN A 280 -12.74 -2.28 16.80
C ASN A 280 -12.43 -2.49 15.32
N MET A 281 -11.33 -3.18 15.04
CA MET A 281 -10.88 -3.45 13.70
C MET A 281 -10.35 -4.87 13.66
N PHE A 282 -11.12 -5.74 13.04
CA PHE A 282 -10.85 -7.16 12.96
C PHE A 282 -10.75 -7.59 11.52
N GLY A 283 -10.07 -8.70 11.32
CA GLY A 283 -9.96 -9.28 10.00
C GLY A 283 -9.31 -10.63 10.01
N ALA A 284 -9.26 -11.20 8.82
CA ALA A 284 -8.55 -12.42 8.56
C ALA A 284 -8.03 -12.41 7.12
N THR A 285 -6.88 -13.04 6.91
CA THR A 285 -6.42 -13.44 5.57
C THR A 285 -6.35 -14.96 5.50
N PHE A 286 -6.56 -15.50 4.30
CA PHE A 286 -6.32 -16.92 4.04
C PHE A 286 -5.96 -17.13 2.58
N GLY A 287 -4.88 -17.88 2.34
CA GLY A 287 -4.43 -18.23 1.00
C GLY A 287 -3.86 -19.63 0.92
N GLY A 288 -3.80 -20.16 -0.29
CA GLY A 288 -3.24 -21.48 -0.56
C GLY A 288 -3.53 -21.98 -1.97
N PRO A 289 -3.24 -23.26 -2.26
CA PRO A 289 -3.46 -23.84 -3.57
C PRO A 289 -4.88 -24.39 -3.72
N ILE A 290 -5.54 -24.07 -4.84
CA ILE A 290 -6.68 -24.87 -5.33
C ILE A 290 -6.13 -26.11 -6.04
N LEU A 291 -5.12 -25.91 -6.89
CA LEU A 291 -4.36 -26.97 -7.57
C LEU A 291 -2.88 -26.66 -7.45
N LYS A 292 -2.14 -27.52 -6.75
CA LYS A 292 -0.70 -27.31 -6.52
C LYS A 292 0.06 -27.06 -7.82
N ASN A 293 0.98 -26.10 -7.76
CA ASN A 293 1.81 -25.62 -8.87
C ASN A 293 1.06 -25.03 -10.08
N LYS A 294 -0.25 -24.76 -9.96
CA LYS A 294 -1.06 -24.34 -11.11
C LYS A 294 -2.12 -23.28 -10.80
N LEU A 295 -2.85 -23.43 -9.70
CA LEU A 295 -3.96 -22.57 -9.36
C LEU A 295 -3.98 -22.29 -7.87
N PHE A 296 -4.01 -21.01 -7.54
CA PHE A 296 -3.89 -20.49 -6.18
C PHE A 296 -5.04 -19.53 -5.89
N PHE A 297 -5.36 -19.37 -4.61
CA PHE A 297 -6.33 -18.37 -4.15
C PHE A 297 -5.75 -17.61 -2.95
N PHE A 298 -6.22 -16.39 -2.79
CA PHE A 298 -6.01 -15.57 -1.61
C PHE A 298 -7.29 -14.79 -1.35
N ALA A 299 -7.65 -14.65 -0.08
CA ALA A 299 -8.80 -13.88 0.36
C ALA A 299 -8.41 -13.08 1.60
N ASP A 300 -8.85 -11.82 1.63
CA ASP A 300 -8.74 -10.95 2.79
C ASP A 300 -10.11 -10.39 3.18
N TYR A 301 -10.29 -10.17 4.48
CA TYR A 301 -11.43 -9.46 5.00
C TYR A 301 -10.98 -8.57 6.16
N GLN A 302 -11.31 -7.28 6.09
CA GLN A 302 -11.17 -6.36 7.20
C GLN A 302 -12.49 -5.64 7.47
N GLY A 303 -12.97 -5.77 8.71
CA GLY A 303 -14.11 -5.05 9.22
C GLY A 303 -13.68 -3.98 10.21
N GLN A 304 -14.19 -2.76 10.03
CA GLN A 304 -14.00 -1.68 10.99
C GLN A 304 -15.32 -1.21 11.56
N ARG A 305 -15.40 -1.15 12.90
CA ARG A 305 -16.51 -0.56 13.64
C ARG A 305 -16.01 0.66 14.38
N PHE A 306 -16.42 1.83 13.92
CA PHE A 306 -16.03 3.12 14.48
C PHE A 306 -17.24 3.77 15.15
N ASN A 307 -17.19 3.96 16.46
CA ASN A 307 -18.19 4.70 17.21
C ASN A 307 -17.48 5.82 17.99
N VAL A 308 -17.50 7.01 17.39
CA VAL A 308 -16.95 8.23 17.95
C VAL A 308 -18.07 9.27 17.89
N PRO A 309 -18.58 9.77 19.03
CA PRO A 309 -19.52 10.88 19.01
C PRO A 309 -18.82 12.09 18.37
N SER A 310 -19.51 12.78 17.47
CA SER A 310 -18.99 13.92 16.70
C SER A 310 -18.61 15.14 17.56
N SER A 311 -19.01 15.16 18.83
CA SER A 311 -18.55 16.14 19.81
C SER A 311 -18.51 15.53 21.22
N SER A 312 -17.51 15.93 22.01
CA SER A 312 -17.49 15.77 23.48
C SER A 312 -18.31 16.86 24.19
N SER A 313 -18.68 17.91 23.46
CA SER A 313 -19.49 19.04 23.91
C SER A 313 -20.95 18.85 23.50
N ALA A 314 -21.90 19.28 24.33
CA ALA A 314 -23.27 19.48 23.87
C ALA A 314 -23.25 20.54 22.76
N ASN A 315 -23.75 20.21 21.57
CA ASN A 315 -24.05 21.24 20.58
C ASN A 315 -25.30 21.96 21.07
N THR A 316 -25.16 23.25 21.39
CA THR A 316 -26.32 24.11 21.62
C THR A 316 -27.03 24.26 20.28
N VAL A 317 -28.22 23.67 20.17
CA VAL A 317 -29.16 23.93 19.09
C VAL A 317 -30.10 25.03 19.54
N PHE A 318 -30.67 25.78 18.58
CA PHE A 318 -31.74 26.71 18.89
C PHE A 318 -32.86 25.97 19.62
N THR A 319 -33.22 26.49 20.79
CA THR A 319 -34.43 26.15 21.54
C THR A 319 -35.66 26.42 20.68
N ASP A 320 -36.81 25.85 21.05
CA ASP A 320 -38.06 26.06 20.32
C ASP A 320 -38.44 27.56 20.22
N LEU A 321 -38.10 28.35 21.25
CA LEU A 321 -38.30 29.80 21.27
C LEU A 321 -37.37 30.52 20.30
N GLU A 322 -36.07 30.21 20.31
CA GLU A 322 -35.09 30.82 19.40
C GLU A 322 -35.40 30.51 17.93
N ARG A 323 -35.98 29.35 17.62
CA ARG A 323 -36.45 29.00 16.26
C ARG A 323 -37.61 29.86 15.79
N THR A 324 -38.40 30.41 16.71
CA THR A 324 -39.49 31.35 16.43
C THR A 324 -39.04 32.82 16.49
N GLY A 325 -37.73 33.07 16.65
CA GLY A 325 -37.15 34.41 16.74
C GLY A 325 -37.13 35.01 18.15
N ASP A 326 -37.49 34.24 19.18
CA ASP A 326 -37.42 34.68 20.58
C ASP A 326 -36.09 34.28 21.21
N PHE A 327 -35.20 35.26 21.34
CA PHE A 327 -33.88 35.13 21.98
C PHE A 327 -33.87 35.62 23.43
N GLY A 328 -35.06 35.75 24.05
CA GLY A 328 -35.25 36.30 25.39
C GLY A 328 -34.39 35.62 26.46
N ALA A 329 -34.21 34.30 26.33
CA ALA A 329 -33.43 33.47 27.25
C ALA A 329 -31.92 33.77 27.24
N LEU A 330 -31.39 34.44 26.20
CA LEU A 330 -30.00 34.88 26.16
C LEU A 330 -29.75 36.10 27.06
N CYS A 331 -30.81 36.82 27.44
CA CYS A 331 -30.71 37.97 28.33
C CYS A 331 -30.89 37.56 29.81
N SER A 332 -29.79 37.15 30.45
CA SER A 332 -29.81 36.70 31.85
C SER A 332 -30.15 37.80 32.87
N ALA A 333 -30.09 39.08 32.49
CA ALA A 333 -30.32 40.24 33.36
C ALA A 333 -31.75 40.84 33.22
N GLY A 334 -32.59 40.28 32.36
CA GLY A 334 -33.92 40.81 32.07
C GLY A 334 -33.93 42.00 31.10
N PHE A 335 -35.13 42.46 30.74
CA PHE A 335 -35.33 43.53 29.75
C PHE A 335 -35.81 44.83 30.41
N ASP A 336 -35.41 45.97 29.86
CA ASP A 336 -35.97 47.27 30.23
C ASP A 336 -37.39 47.46 29.65
N GLY A 337 -38.04 48.57 30.00
CA GLY A 337 -39.38 48.92 29.49
C GLY A 337 -39.44 49.21 27.98
N SER A 338 -38.30 49.25 27.30
CA SER A 338 -38.15 49.41 25.85
C SER A 338 -37.78 48.11 25.14
N GLY A 339 -37.68 46.98 25.88
CA GLY A 339 -37.31 45.68 25.33
C GLY A 339 -35.80 45.48 25.11
N ASN A 340 -34.94 46.31 25.69
CA ASN A 340 -33.48 46.13 25.61
C ASN A 340 -32.98 45.21 26.73
N CYS A 341 -32.06 44.31 26.40
CA CYS A 341 -31.42 43.46 27.40
C CYS A 341 -30.56 44.30 28.35
N LEU A 342 -30.76 44.14 29.66
CA LEU A 342 -30.04 44.86 30.72
C LEU A 342 -28.62 44.31 30.99
N GLY A 343 -28.23 43.22 30.32
CA GLY A 343 -26.93 42.55 30.47
C GLY A 343 -25.93 42.91 29.36
N SER A 344 -24.68 42.47 29.50
CA SER A 344 -23.66 42.61 28.46
C SER A 344 -23.88 41.61 27.32
N GLY A 345 -24.49 42.08 26.22
CA GLY A 345 -24.74 41.25 25.03
C GLY A 345 -25.97 41.68 24.24
N GLN A 346 -26.12 42.98 23.97
CA GLN A 346 -27.26 43.47 23.19
C GLN A 346 -27.26 42.85 21.79
N LEU A 347 -28.23 41.99 21.51
CA LEU A 347 -28.54 41.55 20.15
C LEU A 347 -29.18 42.74 19.44
N TYR A 348 -28.35 43.52 18.75
CA TYR A 348 -28.80 44.61 17.90
C TYR A 348 -29.57 44.01 16.72
N ASN A 349 -30.86 44.36 16.61
CA ASN A 349 -31.68 44.05 15.44
C ASN A 349 -31.05 44.70 14.19
N PRO A 350 -30.50 43.95 13.22
CA PRO A 350 -30.09 44.54 11.97
C PRO A 350 -31.37 44.83 11.19
N CYS A 351 -31.70 46.13 11.07
CA CYS A 351 -32.75 46.59 10.18
C CYS A 351 -32.61 46.02 8.77
#